data_AF-D8K964-F1
#
_entry.id   AF-D8K964-F1
#
_cell.length_a   1.000
_cell.length_b   1.000
_cell.length_c   1.000
_cell.angle_alpha   90.00
_cell.angle_beta   90.00
_cell.angle_gamma   90.00
#
_symmetry.space_group_name_H-M   'P 1'
#
loop_
_entity.id
_entity.type
_entity.pdbx_description
1 polymer ?
#
loop_
_entity_poly.entity_id
_entity_poly.type
_entity_poly.pdbx_seq_one_letter_code
_entity_poly.pdbx_strand_id
1 'polypeptide(L)'
;MKIKKLLRCSFGILVLLAGGEIAAQNLAGASFKLSVKDNVVSFQGEGALLGEVLAELERQTDIKIHVSDSVATEPIPLSFDDFPLAEGLKLLLRGRNYILTYQKPLLPKDRDSPPKIAEIRVLPDGEAKEVPTEAQKRASPQQVPPTSSQKEKDESNDIEE
;
A
#
# COMPACT_ATOMS: atom_id res chain seq x y z
N MET A 1 -49.60 36.40 48.48
CA MET A 1 -49.89 34.94 48.40
C MET A 1 -49.22 34.42 47.12
N LYS A 2 -48.08 33.70 47.15
CA LYS A 2 -47.97 32.21 47.10
C LYS A 2 -49.11 31.59 46.29
N ILE A 3 -48.85 30.91 45.15
CA ILE A 3 -48.55 29.47 45.09
C ILE A 3 -47.64 29.11 43.89
N LYS A 4 -46.65 28.25 44.18
CA LYS A 4 -45.74 27.55 43.25
C LYS A 4 -46.45 26.36 42.58
N LYS A 5 -46.19 26.10 41.30
CA LYS A 5 -46.24 24.78 40.62
C LYS A 5 -45.15 24.80 39.54
N LEU A 6 -43.93 24.29 39.76
CA LEU A 6 -43.52 22.89 39.67
C LEU A 6 -44.28 22.11 38.59
N LEU A 7 -43.70 22.07 37.39
CA LEU A 7 -43.80 20.90 36.54
C LEU A 7 -42.41 20.58 35.99
N ARG A 8 -41.78 19.59 36.63
CA ARG A 8 -40.59 18.91 36.15
C ARG A 8 -41.03 17.96 35.04
N CYS A 9 -40.60 18.21 33.81
CA CYS A 9 -40.60 17.18 32.77
C CYS A 9 -39.21 16.55 32.76
N SER A 10 -39.19 15.32 33.26
CA SER A 10 -38.06 14.40 33.26
C SER A 10 -37.82 13.81 31.86
N PHE A 11 -36.67 13.15 31.73
CA PHE A 11 -36.28 12.16 30.71
C PHE A 11 -35.72 12.68 29.39
N GLY A 12 -34.47 13.14 29.43
CA GLY A 12 -33.53 12.98 28.31
C GLY A 12 -32.57 11.84 28.65
N ILE A 13 -32.72 10.71 27.97
CA ILE A 13 -31.89 9.51 28.08
C ILE A 13 -30.42 9.88 27.77
N LEU A 14 -29.53 9.76 28.76
CA LEU A 14 -28.09 9.80 28.56
C LEU A 14 -27.66 8.43 28.03
N VAL A 15 -27.48 8.31 26.73
CA VAL A 15 -26.86 7.12 26.12
C VAL A 15 -25.38 7.14 26.47
N LEU A 16 -25.01 6.33 27.45
CA LEU A 16 -23.63 5.95 27.75
C LEU A 16 -23.15 5.07 26.59
N LEU A 17 -22.53 5.69 25.58
CA LEU A 17 -21.71 4.95 24.62
C LEU A 17 -20.50 4.43 25.40
N ALA A 18 -20.63 3.19 25.89
CA ALA A 18 -19.49 2.38 26.27
C ALA A 18 -18.56 2.37 25.04
N GLY A 19 -17.41 3.01 25.19
CA GLY A 19 -16.31 2.93 24.24
C GLY A 19 -15.90 1.47 24.15
N GLY A 20 -16.46 0.76 23.17
CA GLY A 20 -15.83 -0.44 22.66
C GLY A 20 -14.52 0.02 22.03
N GLU A 21 -13.42 -0.15 22.75
CA GLU A 21 -12.13 -0.36 22.12
C GLU A 21 -12.30 -1.60 21.24
N ILE A 22 -12.65 -1.36 19.98
CA ILE A 22 -12.44 -2.35 18.93
C ILE A 22 -10.92 -2.40 18.81
N ALA A 23 -10.31 -3.31 19.57
CA ALA A 23 -8.94 -3.72 19.35
C ALA A 23 -8.86 -4.20 17.90
N ALA A 24 -8.44 -3.29 17.02
CA ALA A 24 -8.01 -3.62 15.68
C ALA A 24 -6.98 -4.74 15.85
N GLN A 25 -7.35 -5.93 15.38
CA GLN A 25 -6.44 -7.06 15.36
C GLN A 25 -5.25 -6.62 14.51
N ASN A 26 -4.12 -6.44 15.19
CA ASN A 26 -2.83 -6.10 14.59
C ASN A 26 -2.47 -7.27 13.66
N LEU A 27 -2.85 -7.18 12.39
CA LEU A 27 -2.14 -7.89 11.33
C LEU A 27 -0.70 -7.36 11.36
N ALA A 28 0.27 -8.26 11.26
CA ALA A 28 1.67 -7.97 11.45
C ALA A 28 2.26 -7.14 10.29
N GLY A 29 1.88 -5.87 10.22
CA GLY A 29 2.52 -4.82 9.44
C GLY A 29 3.36 -3.91 10.34
N ALA A 30 4.25 -3.12 9.74
CA ALA A 30 4.94 -2.05 10.48
C ALA A 30 3.89 -1.08 11.06
N SER A 31 4.10 -0.63 12.29
CA SER A 31 3.21 0.36 12.93
C SER A 31 3.17 1.65 12.11
N PHE A 32 1.97 2.13 11.80
CA PHE A 32 1.75 3.37 11.05
C PHE A 32 0.68 4.25 11.67
N LYS A 33 0.67 5.52 11.26
CA LYS A 33 -0.34 6.52 11.59
C LYS A 33 -0.88 7.14 10.31
N LEU A 34 -2.19 7.11 10.16
CA LEU A 34 -2.93 7.79 9.09
C LEU A 34 -3.95 8.73 9.73
N SER A 35 -4.04 9.96 9.23
CA SER A 35 -5.05 10.93 9.66
C SER A 35 -5.67 11.60 8.45
N VAL A 36 -7.00 11.60 8.39
CA VAL A 36 -7.76 12.39 7.41
C VAL A 36 -8.63 13.41 8.15
N LYS A 37 -8.44 14.69 7.83
CA LYS A 37 -9.24 15.78 8.41
C LYS A 37 -9.44 16.88 7.38
N ASP A 38 -10.66 17.39 7.24
CA ASP A 38 -10.97 18.52 6.36
C ASP A 38 -10.43 18.35 4.92
N ASN A 39 -10.50 17.12 4.39
CA ASN A 39 -9.97 16.74 3.07
C ASN A 39 -8.43 16.87 2.92
N VAL A 40 -7.72 16.83 4.04
CA VAL A 40 -6.26 16.79 4.16
C VAL A 40 -5.86 15.45 4.77
N VAL A 41 -4.79 14.85 4.27
CA VAL A 41 -4.26 13.56 4.67
C VAL A 41 -2.80 13.66 5.08
N SER A 42 -2.46 13.00 6.19
CA SER A 42 -1.10 12.83 6.68
C SER A 42 -0.87 11.35 6.96
N PHE A 43 0.30 10.85 6.57
CA PHE A 43 0.69 9.45 6.68
C PHE A 43 2.13 9.35 7.19
N GLN A 44 2.31 8.58 8.26
CA GLN A 44 3.63 8.25 8.82
C GLN A 44 3.70 6.74 9.02
N GLY A 45 4.60 6.06 8.33
CA GLY A 45 4.67 4.61 8.40
C GLY A 45 5.40 3.99 7.22
N GLU A 46 6.66 4.37 7.02
CA GLU A 46 7.49 3.71 6.02
C GLU A 46 7.57 2.21 6.30
N GLY A 47 7.28 1.40 5.28
CA GLY A 47 7.20 -0.05 5.38
C GLY A 47 5.81 -0.59 5.76
N ALA A 48 4.81 0.25 6.02
CA ALA A 48 3.44 -0.21 6.23
C ALA A 48 2.87 -0.82 4.95
N LEU A 49 2.04 -1.85 5.09
CA LEU A 49 1.44 -2.54 3.97
C LEU A 49 0.34 -1.67 3.34
N LEU A 50 0.34 -1.54 2.01
CA LEU A 50 -0.63 -0.69 1.31
C LEU A 50 -2.08 -1.07 1.67
N GLY A 51 -2.39 -2.36 1.71
CA GLY A 51 -3.73 -2.84 2.04
C GLY A 51 -4.22 -2.38 3.40
N GLU A 52 -3.33 -2.37 4.41
CA GLU A 52 -3.67 -1.92 5.76
C GLU A 52 -3.90 -0.40 5.81
N VAL A 53 -3.03 0.37 5.14
CA VAL A 53 -3.17 1.83 5.08
C VAL A 53 -4.44 2.23 4.34
N LEU A 54 -4.77 1.54 3.23
CA LEU A 54 -6.00 1.76 2.50
C LEU A 54 -7.24 1.33 3.30
N ALA A 55 -7.20 0.21 4.01
CA ALA A 55 -8.30 -0.20 4.88
C ALA A 55 -8.56 0.85 5.99
N GLU A 56 -7.49 1.42 6.57
CA GLU A 56 -7.61 2.49 7.54
C GLU A 56 -8.17 3.79 6.92
N LEU A 57 -7.83 4.08 5.65
CA LEU A 57 -8.39 5.20 4.92
C LEU A 57 -9.91 5.02 4.69
N GLU A 58 -10.35 3.84 4.27
CA GLU A 58 -11.77 3.50 4.12
C GLU A 58 -12.50 3.59 5.47
N ARG A 59 -11.85 3.22 6.58
CA ARG A 59 -12.44 3.36 7.92
C ARG A 59 -12.66 4.82 8.35
N GLN A 60 -11.79 5.73 7.93
CA GLN A 60 -11.84 7.15 8.30
C GLN A 60 -12.67 8.01 7.34
N THR A 61 -13.06 7.47 6.18
CA THR A 61 -13.71 8.25 5.11
C THR A 61 -14.92 7.51 4.55
N ASP A 62 -15.70 8.18 3.69
CA ASP A 62 -16.79 7.52 2.94
C ASP A 62 -16.31 6.95 1.59
N ILE A 63 -15.00 6.78 1.40
CA ILE A 63 -14.41 6.30 0.16
C ILE A 63 -14.41 4.78 0.16
N LYS A 64 -15.04 4.17 -0.84
CA LYS A 64 -14.99 2.71 -1.03
C LYS A 64 -13.65 2.29 -1.61
N ILE A 65 -13.02 1.27 -1.06
CA ILE A 65 -11.70 0.85 -1.54
C ILE A 65 -11.69 -0.63 -1.94
N HIS A 66 -11.14 -0.88 -3.12
CA HIS A 66 -10.87 -2.21 -3.63
C HIS A 66 -9.39 -2.30 -3.98
N VAL A 67 -8.69 -3.26 -3.38
CA VAL A 67 -7.28 -3.53 -3.65
C VAL A 67 -7.12 -5.01 -3.95
N SER A 68 -6.36 -5.36 -4.98
CA SER A 68 -6.01 -6.76 -5.25
C SER A 68 -5.03 -7.29 -4.21
N ASP A 69 -5.21 -8.54 -3.80
CA ASP A 69 -4.39 -9.19 -2.76
C ASP A 69 -2.88 -9.13 -3.03
N SER A 70 -2.46 -9.23 -4.30
CA SER A 70 -1.05 -9.16 -4.69
C SER A 70 -0.40 -7.80 -4.38
N VAL A 71 -1.19 -6.72 -4.44
CA VAL A 71 -0.72 -5.33 -4.27
C VAL A 71 -0.92 -4.86 -2.82
N ALA A 72 -1.90 -5.44 -2.12
CA ALA A 72 -2.21 -5.15 -0.73
C ALA A 72 -1.03 -5.43 0.22
N THR A 73 -0.19 -6.42 -0.10
CA THR A 73 0.96 -6.82 0.71
C THR A 73 2.24 -6.05 0.40
N GLU A 74 2.20 -5.10 -0.55
CA GLU A 74 3.37 -4.30 -0.88
C GLU A 74 3.58 -3.15 0.11
N PRO A 75 4.81 -2.93 0.61
CA PRO A 75 5.10 -1.87 1.54
C PRO A 75 5.07 -0.48 0.87
N ILE A 76 4.73 0.54 1.64
CA ILE A 76 4.80 1.95 1.22
C ILE A 76 6.14 2.55 1.67
N PRO A 77 6.99 3.06 0.76
CA PRO A 77 8.34 3.51 1.09
C PRO A 77 8.41 5.02 1.41
N LEU A 78 7.33 5.62 1.90
CA LEU A 78 7.27 7.07 2.08
C LEU A 78 6.38 7.48 3.25
N SER A 79 6.59 8.69 3.75
CA SER A 79 5.71 9.41 4.67
C SER A 79 5.46 10.81 4.14
N PHE A 80 4.34 11.43 4.51
CA PHE A 80 4.00 12.80 4.15
C PHE A 80 3.02 13.41 5.15
N ASP A 81 3.04 14.73 5.26
CA ASP A 81 2.13 15.46 6.16
C ASP A 81 1.37 16.54 5.38
N ASP A 82 0.08 16.68 5.72
CA ASP A 82 -0.81 17.77 5.34
C ASP A 82 -1.02 17.94 3.82
N PHE A 83 -1.19 16.84 3.10
CA PHE A 83 -1.51 16.86 1.68
C PHE A 83 -3.01 16.93 1.42
N PRO A 84 -3.48 17.63 0.37
CA PRO A 84 -4.85 17.45 -0.11
C PRO A 84 -5.12 15.98 -0.39
N LEU A 85 -6.26 15.45 0.05
CA LEU A 85 -6.57 14.01 0.03
C LEU A 85 -6.29 13.35 -1.32
N ALA A 86 -6.71 13.98 -2.42
CA ALA A 86 -6.48 13.48 -3.77
C ALA A 86 -4.98 13.41 -4.13
N GLU A 87 -4.18 14.39 -3.71
CA GLU A 87 -2.74 14.41 -3.99
C GLU A 87 -1.98 13.43 -3.08
N GLY A 88 -2.35 13.34 -1.80
CA GLY A 88 -1.80 12.34 -0.88
C GLY A 88 -2.08 10.91 -1.35
N LEU A 89 -3.28 10.65 -1.88
CA LEU A 89 -3.63 9.37 -2.51
C LEU A 89 -2.78 9.07 -3.75
N LYS A 90 -2.53 10.05 -4.61
CA LYS A 90 -1.63 9.88 -5.77
C LYS A 90 -0.20 9.57 -5.33
N LEU A 91 0.27 10.16 -4.24
CA LEU A 91 1.58 9.86 -3.66
C LEU A 91 1.61 8.44 -3.09
N LEU A 92 0.60 8.05 -2.32
CA LEU A 92 0.48 6.71 -1.73
C LEU A 92 0.45 5.61 -2.81
N LEU A 93 -0.26 5.87 -3.91
CA LEU A 93 -0.46 4.94 -5.02
C LEU A 93 0.57 5.11 -6.16
N ARG A 94 1.66 5.85 -5.90
CA ARG A 94 2.66 6.13 -6.93
C ARG A 94 3.29 4.85 -7.45
N GLY A 95 3.37 4.74 -8.77
CA GLY A 95 3.96 3.58 -9.46
C GLY A 95 3.02 2.38 -9.58
N ARG A 96 1.76 2.51 -9.12
CA ARG A 96 0.76 1.44 -9.14
C ARG A 96 -0.33 1.73 -10.15
N ASN A 97 -1.00 0.68 -10.61
CA ASN A 97 -2.16 0.79 -11.49
C ASN A 97 -3.43 1.02 -10.66
N TYR A 98 -4.08 2.18 -10.80
CA TYR A 98 -5.29 2.48 -10.04
C TYR A 98 -6.32 3.33 -10.81
N ILE A 99 -7.57 3.27 -10.34
CA ILE A 99 -8.70 4.03 -10.83
C ILE A 99 -9.28 4.83 -9.66
N LEU A 100 -9.52 6.13 -9.88
CA LEU A 100 -10.27 6.99 -8.97
C LEU A 100 -11.62 7.33 -9.61
N THR A 101 -12.70 7.01 -8.90
CA THR A 101 -14.06 7.42 -9.29
C THR A 101 -14.48 8.59 -8.41
N TYR A 102 -15.03 9.64 -9.02
CA TYR A 102 -15.48 10.84 -8.31
C TYR A 102 -17.00 10.86 -8.18
N GLN A 103 -17.48 11.41 -7.06
CA GLN A 103 -18.90 11.67 -6.86
C GLN A 103 -19.38 12.71 -7.87
N LYS A 104 -20.54 12.42 -8.48
CA LYS A 104 -21.22 13.41 -9.32
C LYS A 104 -21.83 14.50 -8.43
N PRO A 105 -21.58 15.79 -8.69
CA PRO A 105 -22.23 16.86 -7.97
C PRO A 105 -23.76 16.74 -8.10
N LEU A 106 -24.47 16.69 -6.98
CA LEU A 106 -25.92 16.51 -6.96
C LEU A 106 -26.66 17.84 -7.22
N LEU A 107 -26.04 18.97 -6.87
CA LEU A 107 -26.65 20.29 -6.99
C LEU A 107 -25.77 21.22 -7.85
N PRO A 108 -26.36 22.15 -8.62
CA PRO A 108 -25.61 23.12 -9.42
C PRO A 108 -24.63 23.96 -8.61
N LYS A 109 -24.97 24.29 -7.36
CA LYS A 109 -24.10 25.07 -6.45
C LYS A 109 -22.81 24.34 -6.05
N ASP A 110 -22.77 23.02 -6.22
CA ASP A 110 -21.60 22.20 -5.86
C ASP A 110 -20.66 22.01 -7.08
N ARG A 111 -20.98 22.59 -8.24
CA ARG A 111 -20.17 22.48 -9.47
C ARG A 111 -18.79 23.11 -9.34
N ASP A 112 -18.68 24.14 -8.52
CA ASP A 112 -17.41 24.86 -8.30
C ASP A 112 -16.62 24.29 -7.12
N SER A 113 -17.19 23.32 -6.39
CA SER A 113 -16.47 22.63 -5.31
C SER A 113 -15.47 21.61 -5.89
N PRO A 114 -14.33 21.38 -5.21
CA PRO A 114 -13.41 20.33 -5.60
C PRO A 114 -14.12 18.96 -5.68
N PRO A 115 -13.81 18.13 -6.68
CA PRO A 115 -14.46 16.84 -6.85
C PRO A 115 -14.12 15.92 -5.68
N LYS A 116 -15.15 15.30 -5.09
CA LYS A 116 -14.98 14.34 -4.00
C LYS A 116 -14.74 12.95 -4.55
N ILE A 117 -13.74 12.25 -4.02
CA ILE A 117 -13.47 10.86 -4.39
C ILE A 117 -14.56 9.98 -3.76
N ALA A 118 -15.13 9.09 -4.57
CA ALA A 118 -16.15 8.14 -4.13
C ALA A 118 -15.56 6.74 -3.93
N GLU A 119 -14.61 6.36 -4.78
CA GLU A 119 -14.10 5.00 -4.85
C GLU A 119 -12.67 4.97 -5.41
N ILE A 120 -11.89 4.03 -4.88
CA ILE A 120 -10.53 3.72 -5.33
C ILE A 120 -10.49 2.23 -5.69
N ARG A 121 -9.96 1.92 -6.88
CA ARG A 121 -9.62 0.55 -7.27
C ARG A 121 -8.14 0.47 -7.57
N VAL A 122 -7.40 -0.34 -6.82
CA VAL A 122 -6.00 -0.66 -7.08
C VAL A 122 -5.94 -2.02 -7.76
N LEU A 123 -5.39 -2.03 -8.95
CA LEU A 123 -5.33 -3.18 -9.84
C LEU A 123 -4.00 -3.91 -9.64
N PRO A 124 -3.96 -5.23 -9.88
CA PRO A 124 -2.68 -5.93 -9.94
C PRO A 124 -1.85 -5.34 -11.07
N ASP A 125 -0.54 -5.33 -10.87
CA ASP A 125 0.35 -5.09 -11.99
C ASP A 125 0.14 -6.21 -13.00
N GLY A 126 -0.18 -5.83 -14.24
CA GLY A 126 -0.31 -6.79 -15.30
C GLY A 126 0.98 -7.56 -15.39
N GLU A 127 0.93 -8.89 -15.24
CA GLU A 127 2.06 -9.74 -15.59
C GLU A 127 2.41 -9.40 -17.04
N ALA A 128 3.47 -8.62 -17.23
CA ALA A 128 4.20 -8.64 -18.47
C ALA A 128 4.69 -10.08 -18.56
N LYS A 129 3.90 -10.94 -19.20
CA LYS A 129 4.37 -12.26 -19.63
C LYS A 129 5.66 -11.96 -20.38
N GLU A 130 6.79 -12.22 -19.74
CA GLU A 130 8.06 -12.26 -20.41
C GLU A 130 7.83 -13.25 -21.54
N VAL A 131 7.70 -12.74 -22.76
CA VAL A 131 7.73 -13.59 -23.94
C VAL A 131 9.11 -14.23 -23.85
N PRO A 132 9.21 -15.56 -23.70
CA PRO A 132 10.50 -16.21 -23.64
C PRO A 132 11.25 -15.78 -24.90
N THR A 133 12.33 -15.02 -24.72
CA THR A 133 13.23 -14.69 -25.82
C THR A 133 13.94 -16.00 -26.15
N GLU A 134 13.29 -16.80 -26.99
CA GLU A 134 13.82 -18.01 -27.60
C GLU A 134 14.87 -17.62 -28.65
N ALA A 135 15.95 -16.97 -28.19
CA ALA A 135 17.10 -16.62 -28.99
C ALA A 135 18.40 -16.92 -28.21
N GLN A 136 18.42 -18.04 -27.49
CA GLN A 136 19.68 -18.60 -26.97
C GLN A 136 19.72 -20.12 -27.14
N LYS A 137 19.41 -20.57 -28.36
CA LYS A 137 19.71 -21.91 -28.83
C LYS A 137 20.34 -21.84 -30.21
N ARG A 138 21.61 -21.44 -30.28
CA ARG A 138 22.52 -21.80 -31.37
C ARG A 138 23.98 -21.54 -30.98
N ALA A 139 24.69 -22.66 -30.80
CA ALA A 139 26.12 -22.88 -31.01
C ALA A 139 27.13 -22.26 -30.03
N SER A 140 27.72 -23.11 -29.18
CA SER A 140 29.12 -23.56 -29.39
C SER A 140 29.47 -24.78 -28.51
N PRO A 141 30.45 -25.61 -28.93
CA PRO A 141 30.52 -27.04 -28.61
C PRO A 141 31.37 -27.38 -27.37
N GLN A 142 31.05 -28.55 -26.81
CA GLN A 142 31.81 -29.40 -25.88
C GLN A 142 33.31 -29.08 -25.74
N GLN A 143 33.73 -28.66 -24.54
CA GLN A 143 35.07 -28.97 -24.03
C GLN A 143 34.94 -30.12 -23.02
N VAL A 144 35.53 -31.25 -23.40
CA VAL A 144 35.76 -32.46 -22.61
C VAL A 144 36.64 -32.17 -21.39
N PRO A 145 36.41 -32.82 -20.24
CA PRO A 145 37.24 -32.66 -19.05
C PRO A 145 38.48 -33.57 -19.11
N PRO A 146 39.64 -33.14 -18.60
CA PRO A 146 40.68 -34.07 -18.20
C PRO A 146 40.58 -34.37 -16.70
N THR A 147 40.39 -35.65 -16.37
CA THR A 147 40.79 -36.25 -15.09
C THR A 147 41.94 -37.21 -15.36
N SER A 148 42.82 -37.40 -14.36
CA SER A 148 43.92 -38.36 -14.24
C SER A 148 45.30 -37.76 -14.59
N SER A 149 46.10 -37.35 -13.59
CA SER A 149 46.93 -38.17 -12.69
C SER A 149 48.17 -38.76 -13.35
N GLN A 150 49.25 -38.76 -12.56
CA GLN A 150 50.54 -39.44 -12.72
C GLN A 150 51.60 -38.70 -13.55
N LYS A 151 52.90 -38.78 -13.27
CA LYS A 151 53.77 -39.32 -12.20
C LYS A 151 55.16 -39.32 -12.84
N GLU A 152 56.23 -39.00 -12.09
CA GLU A 152 57.62 -39.42 -12.40
C GLU A 152 58.22 -38.83 -13.70
N LYS A 153 59.51 -38.64 -13.96
CA LYS A 153 60.81 -39.04 -13.40
C LYS A 153 61.82 -38.38 -14.38
N ASP A 154 62.69 -37.46 -13.95
CA ASP A 154 64.11 -37.71 -13.63
C ASP A 154 65.06 -37.34 -14.78
N GLU A 155 66.30 -37.02 -14.39
CA GLU A 155 67.54 -36.87 -15.18
C GLU A 155 67.59 -35.84 -16.31
N SER A 156 68.33 -34.73 -16.13
CA SER A 156 69.80 -34.56 -16.21
C SER A 156 70.31 -34.21 -17.60
N ASN A 157 71.46 -33.52 -17.58
CA ASN A 157 72.37 -33.16 -18.67
C ASN A 157 71.95 -31.95 -19.52
N ASP A 158 72.84 -31.03 -19.91
CA ASP A 158 74.22 -30.68 -19.57
C ASP A 158 74.57 -29.51 -20.52
N ILE A 159 75.72 -28.87 -20.29
CA ILE A 159 76.53 -28.07 -21.25
C ILE A 159 76.20 -26.57 -21.41
N GLU A 160 77.07 -25.78 -20.76
CA GLU A 160 77.92 -24.66 -21.25
C GLU A 160 77.40 -23.70 -22.35
N GLU A 161 77.43 -22.39 -22.06
CA GLU A 161 78.52 -21.48 -22.45
C GLU A 161 78.56 -20.23 -21.53
#